data_AF-X1M3T1-F1
#
_entry.id   AF-X1M3T1-F1
#
_cell.length_a   1.000
_cell.length_b   1.000
_cell.length_c   1.000
_cell.angle_alpha   90.00
_cell.angle_beta   90.00
_cell.angle_gamma   90.00
#
_symmetry.space_group_name_H-M   'P 1'
#
loop_
_entity.id
_entity.type
_entity.pdbx_description
1 polymer ?
#
loop_
_entity_poly.entity_id
_entity_poly.type
_entity_poly.pdbx_seq_one_letter_code
_entity_poly.pdbx_strand_id
1 'polypeptide(L)'
;MPGECLRIGAIELHFEWDEEGSKLSEEITGRLIDEPLGIFEGDESLRGDDGRPIAPTVQTTIVSRGRITGLSLNEATRLSKQLNAGRLPVPLEIIYDQTVSPILGSDFIDMGIKAGLIGIVLVMLFMILYYRLPGLMASLALVFYGALVLAIFKLIPVTLTLAGIGGFVLS
;
A
#
# COMPACT_ATOMS: atom_id res chain seq x y z
N MET A 1 33.51 23.31 -17.58
CA MET A 1 32.49 23.27 -16.52
C MET A 1 31.60 24.50 -16.63
N PRO A 2 30.35 24.34 -17.09
CA PRO A 2 29.30 25.30 -16.75
C PRO A 2 28.02 24.62 -16.25
N GLY A 3 27.65 24.95 -15.00
CA GLY A 3 26.29 25.22 -14.57
C GLY A 3 25.22 24.15 -14.74
N GLU A 4 25.18 23.18 -13.83
CA GLU A 4 23.93 22.45 -13.54
C GLU A 4 22.97 23.42 -12.84
N CYS A 5 21.97 23.90 -13.60
CA CYS A 5 20.81 24.59 -13.05
C CYS A 5 20.00 23.54 -12.28
N LEU A 6 20.29 23.38 -10.99
CA LEU A 6 19.54 22.54 -10.07
C LEU A 6 18.10 23.09 -10.00
N ARG A 7 17.20 22.54 -10.83
CA ARG A 7 15.77 22.77 -10.74
C ARG A 7 15.28 22.14 -9.45
N ILE A 8 15.28 22.93 -8.39
CA ILE A 8 14.78 22.57 -7.07
C ILE A 8 13.30 22.15 -7.24
N GLY A 9 13.01 20.86 -7.12
CA GLY A 9 11.69 20.27 -7.36
C GLY A 9 11.56 19.31 -8.56
N ALA A 10 12.63 19.11 -9.34
CA ALA A 10 12.67 18.04 -10.34
C ALA A 10 12.88 16.68 -9.66
N ILE A 11 12.16 15.66 -10.12
CA ILE A 11 12.23 14.31 -9.58
C ILE A 11 13.29 13.55 -10.37
N GLU A 12 14.26 13.01 -9.65
CA GLU A 12 15.36 12.21 -10.20
C GLU A 12 15.31 10.81 -9.62
N LEU A 13 15.40 9.79 -10.48
CA LEU A 13 15.56 8.41 -10.07
C LEU A 13 17.04 8.05 -10.16
N HIS A 14 17.66 7.78 -9.01
CA HIS A 14 19.03 7.28 -8.95
C HIS A 14 19.03 5.75 -8.92
N PHE A 15 19.89 5.15 -9.73
CA PHE A 15 20.12 3.70 -9.72
C PHE A 15 21.63 3.42 -9.72
N GLU A 16 21.99 2.27 -9.17
CA GLU A 16 23.37 1.81 -9.06
C GLU A 16 23.46 0.40 -9.63
N TRP A 17 24.47 0.16 -10.45
CA TRP A 17 24.75 -1.13 -11.04
C TRP A 17 25.64 -1.97 -10.14
N ASP A 18 25.58 -3.28 -10.31
CA ASP A 18 26.62 -4.17 -9.83
C ASP A 18 27.87 -4.12 -10.73
N GLU A 19 28.90 -4.89 -10.39
CA GLU A 19 30.18 -4.86 -11.11
C GLU A 19 30.06 -5.31 -12.58
N GLU A 20 29.17 -6.27 -12.87
CA GLU A 20 28.94 -6.78 -14.22
C GLU A 20 28.12 -5.79 -15.05
N GLY A 21 27.01 -5.29 -14.48
CA GLY A 21 26.15 -4.28 -15.09
C GLY A 21 26.88 -2.97 -15.35
N SER A 22 27.85 -2.60 -14.52
CA SER A 22 28.65 -1.38 -14.72
C SER A 22 29.46 -1.43 -16.03
N LYS A 23 30.09 -2.56 -16.34
CA LYS A 23 30.88 -2.75 -17.57
C LYS A 23 30.00 -2.75 -18.82
N LEU A 24 28.85 -3.42 -18.73
CA LEU A 24 27.90 -3.52 -19.84
C LEU A 24 27.21 -2.17 -20.11
N SER A 25 26.82 -1.47 -19.05
CA SER A 25 26.25 -0.12 -19.12
C SER A 25 27.25 0.85 -19.76
N GLU A 26 28.53 0.79 -19.39
CA GLU A 26 29.57 1.63 -19.98
C GLU A 26 29.71 1.40 -21.50
N GLU A 27 29.72 0.13 -21.94
CA GLU A 27 29.82 -0.21 -23.36
C GLU A 27 28.59 0.26 -24.16
N ILE A 28 27.38 0.06 -23.63
CA ILE A 28 26.13 0.43 -24.30
C ILE A 28 25.97 1.94 -24.33
N THR A 29 26.07 2.61 -23.18
CA THR A 29 25.88 4.06 -23.08
C THR A 29 26.97 4.84 -23.78
N GLY A 30 28.19 4.31 -23.87
CA GLY A 30 29.26 4.90 -24.68
C GLY A 30 28.98 4.91 -26.19
N ARG A 31 28.14 3.99 -26.68
CA ARG A 31 27.73 3.94 -28.10
C ARG A 31 26.44 4.70 -28.38
N LEU A 32 25.59 4.88 -27.37
CA LEU A 32 24.26 5.49 -27.48
C LEU A 32 24.21 6.95 -27.01
N ILE A 33 25.34 7.67 -27.00
CA ILE A 33 25.34 9.10 -26.62
C ILE A 33 24.40 9.88 -27.55
N ASP A 34 23.51 10.68 -26.95
CA ASP A 34 22.42 11.42 -27.60
C ASP A 34 21.31 10.55 -28.23
N GLU A 35 21.31 9.24 -27.98
CA GLU A 35 20.26 8.31 -28.40
C GLU A 35 19.32 7.91 -27.23
N PRO A 36 18.05 7.56 -27.52
CA PRO A 36 17.11 7.10 -26.50
C PRO A 36 17.42 5.66 -26.05
N LEU A 37 17.56 5.44 -24.74
CA LEU A 37 17.74 4.12 -24.15
C LEU A 37 16.40 3.60 -23.60
N GLY A 38 15.80 2.62 -24.28
CA GLY A 38 14.56 2.00 -23.84
C GLY A 38 14.75 1.07 -22.64
N ILE A 39 13.86 1.17 -21.65
CA ILE A 39 13.85 0.30 -20.46
C ILE A 39 12.75 -0.76 -20.62
N PHE A 40 13.13 -2.03 -20.50
CA PHE A 40 12.26 -3.17 -20.70
C PHE A 40 12.24 -4.08 -19.46
N GLU A 41 11.08 -4.68 -19.21
CA GLU A 41 10.88 -5.73 -18.20
C GLU A 41 10.31 -6.97 -18.93
N GLY A 42 11.14 -8.00 -19.12
CA GLY A 42 10.79 -9.13 -19.99
C GLY A 42 10.66 -8.70 -21.46
N ASP A 43 9.52 -8.98 -22.08
CA ASP A 43 9.21 -8.61 -23.47
C ASP A 43 8.43 -7.29 -23.58
N GLU A 44 8.10 -6.64 -22.46
CA GLU A 44 7.32 -5.41 -22.45
C GLU A 44 8.18 -4.18 -22.14
N SER A 45 7.94 -3.09 -22.87
CA SER A 45 8.54 -1.79 -22.54
C SER A 45 7.87 -1.23 -21.29
N LEU A 46 8.66 -0.77 -20.31
CA LEU A 46 8.10 -0.06 -19.16
C LEU A 46 7.45 1.23 -19.65
N ARG A 47 6.16 1.40 -19.37
CA ARG A 47 5.38 2.56 -19.81
C ARG A 47 5.33 3.63 -18.73
N GLY A 48 5.36 4.90 -19.13
CA GLY A 48 5.03 6.05 -18.28
C GLY A 48 3.54 6.13 -17.98
N ASP A 49 3.14 7.12 -17.19
CA ASP A 49 1.72 7.40 -16.92
C ASP A 49 1.00 7.95 -18.18
N ASP A 50 1.76 8.42 -19.17
CA ASP A 50 1.29 8.80 -20.50
C ASP A 50 1.07 7.62 -21.47
N GLY A 51 1.34 6.39 -21.02
CA GLY A 51 1.23 5.16 -21.81
C GLY A 51 2.35 4.97 -22.83
N ARG A 52 3.35 5.85 -22.88
CA ARG A 52 4.49 5.76 -23.79
C ARG A 52 5.64 4.98 -23.15
N PRO A 53 6.48 4.29 -23.93
CA PRO A 53 7.69 3.66 -23.41
C PRO A 53 8.62 4.67 -22.73
N ILE A 54 9.13 4.32 -21.56
CA ILE A 54 10.15 5.10 -20.85
C ILE A 54 11.48 4.89 -21.58
N ALA A 55 11.88 5.88 -22.36
CA ALA A 55 13.11 5.88 -23.15
C ALA A 55 13.90 7.19 -22.96
N PRO A 56 14.57 7.37 -21.81
CA PRO A 56 15.39 8.55 -21.56
C PRO A 56 16.58 8.62 -22.54
N THR A 57 16.92 9.83 -22.99
CA THR A 57 18.12 10.07 -23.82
C THR A 57 19.39 9.96 -22.97
N VAL A 58 20.36 9.21 -23.47
CA VAL A 58 21.67 9.06 -22.81
C VAL A 58 22.50 10.31 -23.05
N GLN A 59 22.78 11.07 -21.98
CA GLN A 59 23.57 12.31 -22.05
C GLN A 59 25.06 12.08 -21.76
N THR A 60 25.38 11.01 -21.04
CA THR A 60 26.73 10.67 -20.62
C THR A 60 26.87 9.16 -20.51
N THR A 61 28.08 8.65 -20.67
CA THR A 61 28.42 7.27 -20.34
C THR A 61 28.16 7.02 -18.85
N ILE A 62 27.45 5.91 -18.55
CA ILE A 62 27.09 5.50 -17.19
C ILE A 62 27.90 4.27 -16.84
N VAL A 63 28.74 4.38 -15.80
CA VAL A 63 29.55 3.27 -15.27
C VAL A 63 28.83 2.63 -14.09
N SER A 64 29.00 3.13 -12.87
CA SER A 64 28.41 2.53 -11.67
C SER A 64 27.07 3.12 -11.26
N ARG A 65 26.85 4.42 -11.47
CA ARG A 65 25.64 5.13 -11.03
C ARG A 65 25.05 5.94 -12.17
N GLY A 66 23.74 5.81 -12.36
CA GLY A 66 22.96 6.60 -13.29
C GLY A 66 21.88 7.41 -12.59
N ARG A 67 21.38 8.43 -13.30
CA ARG A 67 20.18 9.17 -12.90
C ARG A 67 19.25 9.32 -14.09
N ILE A 68 17.96 9.08 -13.87
CA ILE A 68 16.90 9.35 -14.84
C ILE A 68 16.18 10.61 -14.40
N THR A 69 16.08 11.58 -15.30
CA THR A 69 15.46 12.89 -15.04
C THR A 69 14.17 13.05 -15.85
N GLY A 70 13.27 13.92 -15.41
CA GLY A 70 12.04 14.25 -16.15
C GLY A 70 10.85 13.31 -15.91
N LEU A 71 10.93 12.44 -14.89
CA LEU A 71 9.83 11.58 -14.46
C LEU A 71 8.92 12.31 -13.47
N SER A 72 7.64 11.91 -13.39
CA SER A 72 6.76 12.28 -12.28
C SER A 72 7.05 11.46 -11.03
N LEU A 73 6.51 11.87 -9.87
CA LEU A 73 6.73 11.18 -8.59
C LEU A 73 6.22 9.73 -8.63
N ASN A 74 5.05 9.57 -9.24
CA ASN A 74 4.40 8.27 -9.36
C ASN A 74 5.19 7.35 -10.29
N GLU A 75 5.62 7.85 -11.45
CA GLU A 75 6.44 7.12 -12.41
C GLU A 75 7.78 6.71 -11.81
N ALA A 76 8.50 7.63 -11.16
CA ALA A 76 9.76 7.33 -10.50
C ALA A 76 9.58 6.27 -9.40
N THR A 77 8.51 6.35 -8.60
CA THR A 77 8.22 5.36 -7.56
C THR A 77 7.90 3.99 -8.15
N ARG A 78 7.09 3.93 -9.21
CA ARG A 78 6.71 2.67 -9.87
C ARG A 78 7.91 2.03 -10.56
N LEU A 79 8.66 2.82 -11.34
CA LEU A 79 9.87 2.38 -12.02
C LEU A 79 10.92 1.87 -11.03
N SER A 80 11.13 2.57 -9.92
CA SER A 80 12.03 2.12 -8.84
C SER A 80 11.61 0.76 -8.29
N LYS A 81 10.32 0.54 -8.02
CA LYS A 81 9.83 -0.76 -7.54
C LYS A 81 10.04 -1.88 -8.57
N GLN A 82 9.78 -1.61 -9.84
CA GLN A 82 9.97 -2.60 -10.92
C GLN A 82 11.44 -2.95 -11.12
N LEU A 83 12.32 -1.94 -11.19
CA LEU A 83 13.78 -2.15 -11.31
C LEU A 83 14.35 -2.93 -10.12
N ASN A 84 13.87 -2.66 -8.89
CA ASN A 84 14.29 -3.39 -7.69
C ASN A 84 13.69 -4.79 -7.57
N ALA A 85 12.47 -5.01 -8.07
CA ALA A 85 11.89 -6.34 -8.17
C ALA A 85 12.72 -7.24 -9.10
N GLY A 86 13.41 -6.63 -10.05
CA GLY A 86 14.27 -7.31 -11.02
C GLY A 86 13.48 -8.25 -11.92
N ARG A 87 14.19 -9.07 -12.69
CA ARG A 87 13.53 -10.20 -13.36
C ARG A 87 13.13 -11.21 -12.28
N LEU A 88 11.84 -11.39 -12.05
CA LEU A 88 11.33 -12.56 -11.30
C LEU A 88 11.71 -13.81 -12.12
N PRO A 89 12.71 -14.60 -11.70
CA PRO A 89 13.25 -15.69 -12.51
C PRO A 89 12.39 -16.96 -12.46
N VAL A 90 11.20 -16.86 -11.85
CA VAL A 90 10.30 -17.98 -11.60
C VAL A 90 8.89 -17.53 -11.98
N PRO A 91 8.14 -18.32 -12.77
CA PRO A 91 6.73 -18.05 -12.99
C PRO A 91 6.04 -18.09 -11.62
N LEU A 92 5.55 -16.94 -11.15
CA LEU A 92 4.75 -16.89 -9.94
C LEU A 92 3.39 -17.49 -10.27
N GLU A 93 3.22 -18.78 -9.97
CA GLU A 93 1.88 -19.35 -9.88
C GLU A 93 1.20 -18.71 -8.66
N ILE A 94 0.17 -17.90 -8.91
CA ILE A 94 -0.65 -17.32 -7.85
C ILE A 94 -1.50 -18.46 -7.28
N ILE A 95 -0.97 -19.16 -6.27
CA ILE A 95 -1.65 -20.28 -5.62
C ILE A 95 -2.89 -19.80 -4.86
N TYR A 96 -2.90 -18.53 -4.45
CA TYR A 96 -3.97 -17.97 -3.63
C TYR A 96 -4.03 -16.44 -3.78
N ASP A 97 -5.07 -15.96 -4.46
CA ASP A 97 -5.45 -14.55 -4.52
C ASP A 97 -6.74 -14.36 -3.71
N GLN A 98 -6.67 -13.60 -2.61
CA GLN A 98 -7.83 -13.20 -1.84
C GLN A 98 -8.25 -11.79 -2.22
N THR A 99 -8.74 -11.64 -3.45
CA THR A 99 -9.45 -10.42 -3.83
C THR A 99 -10.87 -10.49 -3.26
N VAL A 100 -11.04 -9.96 -2.04
CA VAL A 100 -12.37 -9.77 -1.46
C VAL A 100 -13.04 -8.57 -2.11
N SER A 101 -14.21 -8.78 -2.70
CA SER A 101 -15.00 -7.69 -3.26
C SER A 101 -15.45 -6.75 -2.12
N PRO A 102 -15.29 -5.42 -2.25
CA PRO A 102 -15.67 -4.46 -1.22
C PRO A 102 -17.12 -4.60 -0.73
N ILE A 103 -18.01 -5.10 -1.58
CA ILE A 103 -19.44 -5.27 -1.29
C ILE A 103 -19.69 -6.33 -0.21
N LEU A 104 -18.97 -7.46 -0.24
CA LEU A 104 -19.11 -8.47 0.81
C LEU A 104 -18.64 -7.91 2.15
N GLY A 105 -17.55 -7.14 2.14
CA GLY A 105 -17.02 -6.50 3.35
C GLY A 105 -18.00 -5.53 4.01
N SER A 106 -18.66 -4.66 3.24
CA SER A 106 -19.65 -3.72 3.77
C SER A 106 -20.85 -4.44 4.37
N ASP A 107 -21.36 -5.47 3.69
CA ASP A 107 -22.54 -6.22 4.15
C ASP A 107 -22.26 -6.95 5.48
N PHE A 108 -21.05 -7.51 5.63
CA PHE A 108 -20.66 -8.17 6.87
C PHE A 108 -20.48 -7.20 8.05
N ILE A 109 -19.97 -5.98 7.80
CA ILE A 109 -19.86 -4.95 8.84
C ILE A 109 -21.25 -4.55 9.33
N ASP A 110 -22.18 -4.26 8.42
CA ASP A 110 -23.55 -3.86 8.75
C ASP A 110 -24.30 -4.96 9.51
N MET A 111 -24.13 -6.21 9.08
CA MET A 111 -24.71 -7.37 9.76
C MET A 111 -24.10 -7.56 11.15
N GLY A 112 -22.78 -7.39 11.29
CA GLY A 112 -22.06 -7.48 12.57
C GLY A 112 -22.52 -6.43 13.58
N ILE A 113 -22.69 -5.18 13.15
CA ILE A 113 -23.19 -4.10 14.01
C ILE A 113 -24.62 -4.39 14.46
N LYS A 114 -25.50 -4.82 13.56
CA LYS A 114 -26.89 -5.19 13.90
C LYS A 114 -26.94 -6.36 14.89
N ALA A 115 -26.16 -7.41 14.64
CA ALA A 115 -26.09 -8.58 15.52
C ALA A 115 -25.57 -8.21 16.92
N GLY A 116 -24.53 -7.39 17.00
CA GLY A 116 -23.98 -6.89 18.26
C GLY A 116 -24.99 -6.07 19.06
N LEU A 117 -25.72 -5.16 18.40
CA LEU A 117 -26.76 -4.35 19.05
C LEU A 117 -27.89 -5.21 19.61
N ILE A 118 -28.38 -6.18 18.82
CA ILE A 118 -29.42 -7.12 19.26
C ILE A 118 -28.94 -7.96 20.44
N GLY A 119 -27.69 -8.45 20.41
CA GLY A 119 -27.08 -9.21 21.50
C GLY A 119 -27.01 -8.42 22.80
N ILE A 120 -26.51 -7.18 22.76
CA ILE A 120 -26.42 -6.31 23.93
C ILE A 120 -27.82 -6.04 24.52
N VAL A 121 -28.83 -5.77 23.68
CA VAL A 121 -30.22 -5.56 24.14
C VAL A 121 -30.78 -6.81 24.81
N LEU A 122 -30.56 -8.00 24.23
CA LEU A 122 -31.01 -9.26 24.82
C LEU A 122 -30.35 -9.52 26.18
N VAL A 123 -29.04 -9.28 26.31
CA VAL A 123 -28.31 -9.45 27.59
C VAL A 123 -28.82 -8.45 28.63
N MET A 124 -29.02 -7.18 28.28
CA MET A 124 -29.57 -6.18 29.19
C MET A 124 -30.97 -6.57 29.66
N LEU A 125 -31.83 -7.00 28.75
CA LEU A 125 -33.20 -7.43 29.07
C LEU A 125 -33.20 -8.65 30.00
N PHE A 126 -32.34 -9.63 29.72
CA PHE A 126 -32.15 -10.79 30.59
C PHE A 126 -31.67 -10.40 32.00
N MET A 127 -30.67 -9.51 32.10
CA MET A 127 -30.17 -9.01 33.39
C MET A 127 -31.25 -8.29 34.19
N ILE A 128 -32.04 -7.43 33.55
CA ILE A 128 -33.12 -6.68 34.22
C ILE A 128 -34.22 -7.62 34.70
N LEU A 129 -34.65 -8.59 33.88
CA LEU A 129 -35.71 -9.53 34.27
C LEU A 129 -35.29 -10.45 35.42
N TYR A 130 -34.08 -10.99 35.36
CA TYR A 130 -33.60 -11.96 36.36
C TYR A 130 -33.13 -11.30 37.65
N TYR A 131 -32.37 -10.18 37.54
CA TYR A 131 -31.76 -9.52 38.68
C TYR A 131 -32.50 -8.26 39.15
N ARG A 132 -33.57 -7.80 38.48
CA ARG A 132 -34.38 -6.62 38.87
C ARG A 132 -33.54 -5.36 39.09
N LEU A 133 -33.44 -4.88 40.34
CA LEU A 133 -32.80 -3.62 40.72
C LEU A 133 -31.27 -3.61 40.47
N PRO A 134 -30.49 -4.62 40.92
CA PRO A 134 -29.08 -4.72 40.54
C PRO A 134 -28.87 -4.99 39.03
N GLY A 135 -29.84 -5.63 38.36
CA GLY A 135 -29.81 -5.81 36.90
C GLY A 135 -29.80 -4.49 36.12
N LEU A 136 -30.56 -3.49 36.58
CA LEU A 136 -30.55 -2.16 36.01
C LEU A 136 -29.18 -1.49 36.14
N MET A 137 -28.54 -1.60 37.32
CA MET A 137 -27.21 -1.03 37.56
C MET A 137 -26.14 -1.69 36.71
N ALA A 138 -26.21 -3.02 36.53
CA ALA A 138 -25.33 -3.75 35.62
C ALA A 138 -25.51 -3.32 34.16
N SER A 139 -26.74 -3.11 33.71
CA SER A 139 -27.01 -2.63 32.34
C SER A 139 -26.43 -1.22 32.10
N LEU A 140 -26.49 -0.34 33.09
CA LEU A 140 -25.87 0.99 33.00
C LEU A 140 -24.34 0.90 32.93
N ALA A 141 -23.73 0.02 33.74
CA ALA A 141 -22.30 -0.25 33.70
C ALA A 141 -21.86 -0.81 32.34
N LEU A 142 -22.65 -1.71 31.74
CA LEU A 142 -22.39 -2.27 30.41
C LEU A 142 -22.39 -1.18 29.32
N VAL A 143 -23.37 -0.28 29.34
CA VAL A 143 -23.42 0.85 28.41
C VAL A 143 -22.21 1.76 28.58
N PHE A 144 -21.83 2.06 29.83
CA PHE A 144 -20.66 2.89 30.10
C PHE A 144 -19.36 2.24 29.64
N TYR A 145 -19.20 0.94 29.89
CA TYR A 145 -18.08 0.15 29.41
C TYR A 145 -17.97 0.20 27.88
N GLY A 146 -19.07 -0.08 27.16
CA GLY A 146 -19.09 -0.03 25.71
C GLY A 146 -18.75 1.36 25.16
N ALA A 147 -19.29 2.42 25.75
CA ALA A 147 -18.99 3.80 25.37
C ALA A 147 -17.50 4.15 25.58
N LEU A 148 -16.90 3.69 26.67
CA LEU A 148 -15.50 3.91 26.99
C LEU A 148 -14.57 3.20 26.00
N VAL A 149 -14.85 1.94 25.65
CA VAL A 149 -14.09 1.19 24.65
C VAL A 149 -14.17 1.86 23.27
N LEU A 150 -15.37 2.27 22.85
CA LEU A 150 -15.56 3.00 21.58
C LEU A 150 -14.86 4.36 21.57
N ALA A 151 -14.82 5.07 22.72
CA ALA A 151 -14.08 6.32 22.84
C ALA A 151 -12.57 6.11 22.68
N ILE A 152 -12.02 5.01 23.23
CA ILE A 152 -10.60 4.65 23.05
C ILE A 152 -10.30 4.33 21.60
N PHE A 153 -11.15 3.56 20.92
CA PHE A 153 -11.00 3.27 19.49
C PHE A 153 -11.10 4.50 18.60
N LYS A 154 -11.79 5.56 19.05
CA LYS A 154 -11.82 6.84 18.35
C LYS A 154 -10.56 7.68 18.58
N LEU A 155 -9.96 7.60 19.77
CA LEU A 155 -8.77 8.38 20.15
C LEU A 155 -7.49 7.82 19.54
N ILE A 156 -7.38 6.49 19.46
CA ILE A 156 -6.25 5.79 18.85
C ILE A 156 -6.68 5.40 17.43
N PRO A 157 -5.89 5.66 16.37
CA PRO A 157 -6.25 5.31 14.99
C PRO A 157 -6.20 3.79 14.76
N VAL A 158 -7.12 3.07 15.39
CA VAL A 158 -7.29 1.62 15.27
C VAL A 158 -8.33 1.36 14.17
N THR A 159 -7.99 0.48 13.23
CA THR A 159 -8.91 0.04 12.20
C THR A 159 -9.88 -1.00 12.79
N LEU A 160 -11.17 -0.67 12.84
CA LEU A 160 -12.20 -1.60 13.29
C LEU A 160 -12.52 -2.61 12.17
N THR A 161 -11.86 -3.75 12.21
CA THR A 161 -12.10 -4.86 11.28
C THR A 161 -13.26 -5.75 11.76
N LEU A 162 -13.71 -6.68 10.92
CA LEU A 162 -14.71 -7.69 11.30
C LEU A 162 -14.33 -8.46 12.57
N ALA A 163 -13.05 -8.86 12.69
CA ALA A 163 -12.52 -9.52 13.87
C ALA A 163 -12.53 -8.59 15.10
N GLY A 164 -12.29 -7.29 14.90
CA GLY A 164 -12.41 -6.28 15.96
C GLY A 164 -13.83 -6.16 16.51
N ILE A 165 -14.85 -6.20 15.65
CA ILE A 165 -16.26 -6.23 16.08
C ILE A 165 -16.55 -7.51 16.89
N GLY A 166 -16.05 -8.67 16.45
CA GLY A 166 -16.19 -9.93 17.18
C GLY A 166 -15.53 -9.89 18.57
N GLY A 167 -14.33 -9.33 18.67
CA GLY A 167 -13.63 -9.16 19.94
C GLY A 167 -14.38 -8.23 20.90
N PHE A 168 -14.99 -7.15 20.39
CA PHE A 168 -15.81 -6.23 21.19
C PHE A 168 -17.06 -6.90 21.77
N VAL A 169 -17.66 -7.86 21.04
CA VAL A 169 -18.84 -8.59 21.54
C VAL A 169 -18.46 -9.63 22.61
N LEU A 170 -17.23 -10.15 22.58
CA LEU A 170 -16.73 -11.14 23.54
C LEU A 170 -16.29 -10.53 24.88
N SER A 171 -15.82 -9.28 24.88
CA SER A 171 -15.31 -8.58 26.08
C SER A 171 -16.42 -8.20 27.05
#